data_AF-A0A562LK65-F1
#
_entry.id   AF-A0A562LK65-F1
#
_cell.length_a   1.000
_cell.length_b   1.000
_cell.length_c   1.000
_cell.angle_alpha   90.00
_cell.angle_beta   90.00
_cell.angle_gamma   90.00
#
_symmetry.space_group_name_H-M   'P 1'
#
loop_
_entity.id
_entity.type
_entity.pdbx_description
1 polymer ?
#
loop_
_entity_poly.entity_id
_entity_poly.type
_entity_poly.pdbx_seq_one_letter_code
_entity_poly.pdbx_strand_id
1 'polypeptide(L)'
;MKTRTFWTILIKILGLSILLSSLTVIPEFFSTLYATFQTSENPTEISFFLVLIIIIYILILRFCVFKPNWIINKLKLDKEIEENIELNIKASTILNIAIAVIGGLTFIGSIPMLCETLFEFFRQDELFIDFNNSKWIIAYFLKATIGFLLFSNSKAVTKIIFKNADEIED
;
A
#
# COMPACT_ATOMS: atom_id res chain seq x y z
N MET A 1 5.52 19.45 18.61
CA MET A 1 5.04 18.05 18.60
C MET A 1 6.19 17.14 19.04
N LYS A 2 5.94 16.10 19.85
CA LYS A 2 7.02 15.19 20.30
C LYS A 2 7.60 14.43 19.11
N THR A 3 8.92 14.25 19.07
CA THR A 3 9.67 13.51 18.03
C THR A 3 9.08 12.12 17.79
N ARG A 4 8.72 11.42 18.88
CA ARG A 4 8.10 10.09 18.81
C ARG A 4 6.77 10.09 18.04
N THR A 5 5.91 11.07 18.29
CA THR A 5 4.62 11.18 17.57
C THR A 5 4.85 11.43 16.08
N PHE A 6 5.91 12.17 15.70
CA PHE A 6 6.22 12.44 14.30
C PHE A 6 6.61 11.16 13.57
N TRP A 7 7.52 10.38 14.15
CA TRP A 7 7.92 9.09 13.60
C TRP A 7 6.76 8.10 13.53
N THR A 8 5.88 8.08 14.53
CA THR A 8 4.69 7.23 14.51
C THR A 8 3.78 7.56 13.33
N ILE A 9 3.55 8.85 13.05
CA ILE A 9 2.75 9.29 11.90
C ILE A 9 3.42 8.90 10.59
N LEU A 10 4.73 9.15 10.47
CA LEU A 10 5.50 8.82 9.27
C LEU A 10 5.43 7.32 8.97
N ILE A 11 5.60 6.46 9.98
CA ILE A 11 5.51 5.01 9.81
C ILE A 11 4.09 4.57 9.44
N LYS A 12 3.05 5.20 10.02
CA LYS A 12 1.65 4.91 9.64
C LYS A 12 1.35 5.31 8.20
N ILE A 13 1.89 6.44 7.73
CA ILE A 13 1.80 6.89 6.32
C ILE A 13 2.47 5.87 5.40
N LEU A 14 3.69 5.42 5.73
CA LEU A 14 4.39 4.38 4.97
C LEU A 14 3.61 3.05 4.96
N GLY A 15 3.11 2.63 6.12
CA GLY A 15 2.30 1.41 6.24
C GLY A 15 1.04 1.47 5.38
N LEU A 16 0.33 2.60 5.35
CA LEU A 16 -0.83 2.79 4.49
C LEU A 16 -0.46 2.77 3.00
N SER A 17 0.65 3.39 2.62
CA SER A 17 1.13 3.35 1.24
C SER A 17 1.44 1.92 0.79
N ILE A 18 2.15 1.14 1.62
CA ILE A 18 2.46 -0.27 1.34
C ILE A 18 1.16 -1.11 1.28
N LEU A 19 0.20 -0.82 2.15
CA LEU A 19 -1.10 -1.48 2.12
C LEU A 19 -1.84 -1.23 0.80
N LEU A 20 -1.79 -0.01 0.25
CA LEU A 20 -2.36 0.27 -1.06
C LEU A 20 -1.60 -0.41 -2.20
N SER A 21 -0.28 -0.47 -2.12
CA SER A 21 0.54 -1.22 -3.08
C SER A 21 0.20 -2.72 -3.06
N SER A 22 -0.26 -3.28 -1.94
CA SER A 22 -0.63 -4.70 -1.85
C SER A 22 -1.77 -5.10 -2.80
N LEU A 23 -2.63 -4.14 -3.19
CA LEU A 23 -3.70 -4.37 -4.17
C LEU A 23 -3.17 -4.82 -5.54
N THR A 24 -1.96 -4.42 -5.92
CA THR A 24 -1.34 -4.87 -7.18
C THR A 24 -0.36 -6.01 -6.98
N VAL A 25 0.36 -6.03 -5.86
CA VAL A 25 1.33 -7.10 -5.56
C VAL A 25 0.67 -8.47 -5.50
N ILE A 26 -0.57 -8.57 -4.98
CA ILE A 26 -1.28 -9.85 -4.89
C ILE A 26 -1.60 -10.43 -6.29
N PRO A 27 -2.31 -9.71 -7.20
CA PRO A 27 -2.52 -10.18 -8.57
C PRO A 27 -1.22 -10.51 -9.30
N GLU A 28 -0.20 -9.66 -9.14
CA GLU A 28 1.10 -9.81 -9.80
C GLU A 28 1.84 -11.07 -9.35
N PHE A 29 1.77 -11.39 -8.05
CA PHE A 29 2.31 -12.63 -7.50
C PHE A 29 1.67 -13.86 -8.16
N PHE A 30 0.35 -13.91 -8.25
CA PHE A 30 -0.35 -15.03 -8.89
C PHE A 30 -0.07 -15.13 -10.39
N SER A 31 -0.03 -13.99 -11.09
CA SER A 31 0.28 -13.94 -12.51
C SER A 31 1.70 -14.46 -12.80
N THR A 32 2.67 -14.02 -12.01
CA THR A 32 4.08 -14.42 -12.14
C THR A 32 4.28 -15.89 -11.78
N LEU A 33 3.59 -16.36 -10.74
CA LEU A 33 3.63 -17.77 -10.33
C LEU A 33 3.05 -18.66 -11.44
N TYR A 34 1.90 -18.30 -12.00
CA TYR A 34 1.28 -19.03 -13.12
C TYR A 34 2.18 -19.08 -14.36
N ALA A 35 2.81 -17.96 -14.73
CA ALA A 35 3.75 -17.91 -15.85
C ALA A 35 4.98 -18.79 -15.60
N THR A 36 5.54 -18.75 -14.38
CA THR A 36 6.71 -19.56 -14.00
C THR A 36 6.43 -21.05 -14.14
N PHE A 37 5.24 -21.52 -13.75
CA PHE A 37 4.85 -22.93 -13.89
C PHE A 37 4.69 -23.39 -15.34
N GLN A 38 4.40 -22.48 -16.28
CA GLN A 38 4.26 -22.84 -17.69
C GLN A 38 5.58 -22.79 -18.46
N THR A 39 6.45 -21.85 -18.15
CA THR A 39 7.54 -21.46 -19.06
C THR A 39 8.95 -21.79 -18.53
N SER A 40 9.11 -22.06 -17.24
CA SER A 40 10.44 -22.21 -16.64
C SER A 40 10.95 -23.66 -16.61
N GLU A 41 12.25 -23.84 -16.84
CA GLU A 41 12.92 -25.14 -16.74
C GLU A 41 13.05 -25.62 -15.29
N ASN A 42 13.14 -24.69 -14.32
CA ASN A 42 13.27 -24.98 -12.88
C ASN A 42 12.19 -24.21 -12.07
N PRO A 43 10.90 -24.59 -12.16
CA PRO A 43 9.81 -23.85 -11.53
C PRO A 43 9.84 -23.87 -10.00
N THR A 44 10.45 -24.88 -9.40
CA THR A 44 10.52 -25.08 -7.94
C THR A 44 11.42 -24.04 -7.26
N GLU A 45 12.60 -23.75 -7.82
CA GLU A 45 13.55 -22.78 -7.26
C GLU A 45 13.00 -21.35 -7.34
N ILE A 46 12.46 -20.97 -8.50
CA ILE A 46 11.87 -19.64 -8.71
C ILE A 46 10.65 -19.45 -7.81
N SER A 47 9.80 -20.47 -7.68
CA SER A 47 8.64 -20.43 -6.78
C SER A 47 9.04 -20.27 -5.31
N PHE A 48 10.14 -20.90 -4.88
CA PHE A 48 10.67 -20.72 -3.52
C PHE A 48 11.07 -19.27 -3.25
N PHE A 49 11.80 -18.64 -4.18
CA PHE A 49 12.17 -17.22 -4.05
C PHE A 49 10.96 -16.29 -4.07
N LEU A 50 9.97 -16.55 -4.94
CA LEU A 50 8.73 -15.77 -4.99
C LEU A 50 7.97 -15.84 -3.65
N VAL A 51 7.84 -17.04 -3.07
CA VAL A 51 7.21 -17.23 -1.76
C VAL A 51 8.01 -16.55 -0.64
N LEU A 52 9.34 -16.60 -0.70
CA LEU A 52 10.17 -15.88 0.27
C LEU A 52 9.93 -14.36 0.21
N ILE A 53 9.87 -13.79 -1.00
CA ILE A 53 9.62 -12.37 -1.21
C ILE A 53 8.25 -11.97 -0.67
N ILE A 54 7.18 -12.74 -0.93
CA ILE A 54 5.85 -12.40 -0.41
C ILE A 54 5.80 -12.49 1.12
N ILE A 55 6.50 -13.45 1.74
CA ILE A 55 6.60 -13.54 3.20
C ILE A 55 7.28 -12.29 3.76
N ILE A 56 8.41 -11.87 3.16
CA ILE A 56 9.11 -10.64 3.56
C ILE A 56 8.20 -9.42 3.41
N TYR A 57 7.47 -9.32 2.31
CA TYR A 57 6.51 -8.24 2.08
C TYR A 57 5.42 -8.18 3.15
N ILE A 58 4.80 -9.33 3.48
CA ILE A 58 3.78 -9.43 4.53
C ILE A 58 4.35 -9.05 5.89
N LEU A 59 5.59 -9.46 6.21
CA LEU A 59 6.25 -9.06 7.45
C LEU A 59 6.44 -7.54 7.51
N ILE A 60 6.96 -6.92 6.45
CA ILE A 60 7.15 -5.46 6.37
C ILE A 60 5.81 -4.73 6.58
N LEU A 61 4.77 -5.16 5.88
CA LEU A 61 3.42 -4.60 6.00
C LEU A 61 2.91 -4.74 7.45
N ARG A 62 3.11 -5.91 8.07
CA ARG A 62 2.71 -6.16 9.45
C ARG A 62 3.44 -5.24 10.43
N PHE A 63 4.74 -5.06 10.27
CA PHE A 63 5.53 -4.21 11.17
C PHE A 63 5.17 -2.73 11.01
N CYS A 64 5.03 -2.23 9.77
CA CYS A 64 4.72 -0.82 9.53
C CYS A 64 3.31 -0.43 9.97
N VAL A 65 2.32 -1.31 9.77
CA VAL A 65 0.91 -1.00 10.11
C VAL A 65 0.61 -1.24 11.59
N PHE A 66 1.05 -2.39 12.15
CA PHE A 66 0.61 -2.81 13.49
C PHE A 66 1.62 -2.49 14.61
N LYS A 67 2.91 -2.26 14.30
CA LYS A 67 3.93 -2.04 15.34
C LYS A 67 4.86 -0.85 15.02
N PRO A 68 4.33 0.37 14.81
CA PRO A 68 5.16 1.55 14.59
C PRO A 68 6.11 1.84 15.76
N ASN A 69 5.66 1.68 17.01
CA ASN A 69 6.48 1.88 18.21
C ASN A 69 7.69 0.92 18.29
N TRP A 70 7.54 -0.33 17.81
CA TRP A 70 8.65 -1.27 17.79
C TRP A 70 9.74 -0.84 16.80
N ILE A 71 9.34 -0.33 15.64
CA ILE A 71 10.26 0.21 14.63
C ILE A 71 11.01 1.42 15.21
N ILE A 72 10.31 2.36 15.85
CA ILE A 72 10.90 3.55 16.48
C ILE A 72 11.95 3.14 17.52
N ASN A 73 11.60 2.22 18.42
CA ASN A 73 12.49 1.76 19.49
C ASN A 73 13.70 0.99 18.95
N LYS A 74 13.50 0.17 17.91
CA LYS A 74 14.58 -0.66 17.32
C LYS A 74 15.58 0.18 16.54
N LEU A 75 15.09 1.18 15.81
CA LEU A 75 15.91 2.13 15.06
C LEU A 75 16.40 3.30 15.92
N LYS A 76 15.96 3.39 17.19
CA LYS A 76 16.30 4.46 18.15
C LYS A 76 16.03 5.87 17.61
N LEU A 77 14.98 6.03 16.81
CA LEU A 77 14.66 7.28 16.11
C LEU A 77 14.28 8.43 17.06
N ASP A 78 13.98 8.11 18.31
CA ASP A 78 13.60 9.04 19.37
C ASP A 78 14.75 9.41 20.32
N LYS A 79 15.90 8.73 20.26
CA LYS A 79 16.97 8.90 21.25
C LYS A 79 17.96 10.04 21.00
N GLU A 80 18.04 10.54 19.77
CA GLU A 80 19.03 11.57 19.40
C GLU A 80 18.42 12.96 19.16
N ILE A 81 17.08 13.08 19.21
CA ILE A 81 16.36 14.33 18.91
C ILE A 81 15.50 14.70 20.12
N GLU A 82 16.13 15.32 21.13
CA GLU A 82 15.47 15.88 22.31
C GLU A 82 14.71 17.19 22.02
N GLU A 83 14.90 17.79 20.83
CA GLU A 83 14.19 18.98 20.43
C GLU A 83 12.73 18.68 20.07
N ASN A 84 11.81 19.40 20.71
CA ASN A 84 10.42 19.42 20.27
C ASN A 84 10.39 19.96 18.84
N ILE A 85 9.86 19.17 17.92
CA ILE A 85 9.63 19.64 16.56
C ILE A 85 8.58 20.76 16.62
N GLU A 86 8.99 22.01 16.47
CA GLU A 86 8.16 23.22 16.46
C GLU A 86 7.34 23.35 15.15
N LEU A 87 6.63 22.29 14.77
CA LEU A 87 5.59 22.39 13.76
C LEU A 87 4.30 22.86 14.43
N ASN A 88 3.83 24.06 14.09
CA ASN A 88 2.54 24.61 14.52
C ASN A 88 1.33 23.93 13.83
N ILE A 89 1.53 22.73 13.26
CA ILE A 89 0.52 21.97 12.55
C ILE A 89 0.15 20.76 13.41
N LYS A 90 -1.16 20.52 13.58
CA LYS A 90 -1.64 19.35 14.31
C LYS A 90 -1.24 18.08 13.56
N ALA A 91 -0.77 17.09 14.31
CA ALA A 91 -0.51 15.72 13.86
C ALA A 91 -1.62 15.13 12.96
N SER A 92 -2.88 15.32 13.36
CA SER A 92 -4.05 14.87 12.60
C SER A 92 -4.20 15.57 11.25
N THR A 93 -3.82 16.83 11.14
CA THR A 93 -3.82 17.57 9.87
C THR A 93 -2.76 17.04 8.92
N ILE A 94 -1.55 16.73 9.43
CA ILE A 94 -0.47 16.13 8.64
C ILE A 94 -0.90 14.77 8.11
N LEU A 95 -1.45 13.92 8.98
CA LEU A 95 -1.92 12.59 8.59
C LEU A 95 -3.05 12.67 7.56
N ASN A 96 -3.98 13.62 7.72
CA ASN A 96 -5.06 13.83 6.76
C ASN A 96 -4.57 14.26 5.37
N ILE A 97 -3.61 15.19 5.31
CA ILE A 97 -2.99 15.60 4.04
C ILE A 97 -2.27 14.41 3.41
N ALA A 98 -1.50 13.65 4.19
CA ALA A 98 -0.79 12.48 3.69
C ALA A 98 -1.74 11.41 3.12
N ILE A 99 -2.83 11.10 3.82
CA ILE A 99 -3.85 10.15 3.33
C ILE A 99 -4.49 10.66 2.05
N ALA A 100 -4.82 11.95 1.98
CA ALA A 100 -5.37 12.55 0.76
C ALA A 100 -4.37 12.45 -0.40
N VAL A 101 -3.11 12.83 -0.20
CA VAL A 101 -2.06 12.75 -1.23
C VAL A 101 -1.85 11.30 -1.69
N ILE A 102 -1.75 10.35 -0.76
CA ILE A 102 -1.60 8.92 -1.10
C ILE A 102 -2.80 8.42 -1.91
N GLY A 103 -4.03 8.74 -1.48
CA GLY A 103 -5.25 8.37 -2.20
C GLY A 103 -5.29 8.96 -3.60
N GLY A 104 -4.96 10.26 -3.73
CA GLY A 104 -4.92 10.97 -4.99
C GLY A 104 -3.88 10.41 -5.96
N LEU A 105 -2.65 10.16 -5.49
CA LEU A 105 -1.60 9.53 -6.29
C LEU A 105 -1.98 8.11 -6.72
N THR A 106 -2.58 7.34 -5.81
CA THR A 106 -3.06 5.98 -6.14
C THR A 106 -4.13 6.04 -7.21
N PHE A 107 -5.08 6.97 -7.11
CA PHE A 107 -6.15 7.14 -8.09
C PHE A 107 -5.61 7.56 -9.47
N ILE A 108 -4.79 8.62 -9.51
CA ILE A 108 -4.20 9.14 -10.74
C ILE A 108 -3.33 8.07 -11.41
N GLY A 109 -2.55 7.29 -10.65
CA GLY A 109 -1.74 6.21 -11.20
C GLY A 109 -2.55 5.00 -11.69
N SER A 110 -3.77 4.82 -11.19
CA SER A 110 -4.61 3.66 -11.58
C SER A 110 -5.44 3.92 -12.82
N ILE A 111 -5.78 5.19 -13.12
CA ILE A 111 -6.58 5.55 -14.30
C ILE A 111 -5.88 5.13 -15.62
N PRO A 112 -4.61 5.51 -15.88
CA PRO A 112 -3.94 5.12 -17.13
C PRO A 112 -3.90 3.61 -17.34
N MET A 113 -3.57 2.86 -16.28
CA MET A 113 -3.53 1.39 -16.32
C MET A 113 -4.91 0.78 -16.61
N LEU A 114 -5.97 1.38 -16.05
CA LEU A 114 -7.34 0.97 -16.34
C LEU A 114 -7.72 1.28 -17.80
N CYS A 115 -7.35 2.45 -18.31
CA CYS A 115 -7.58 2.81 -19.70
C CYS A 115 -6.83 1.89 -20.66
N GLU A 116 -5.57 1.55 -20.37
CA GLU A 116 -4.75 0.63 -21.15
C GLU A 116 -5.38 -0.77 -21.18
N THR A 117 -5.71 -1.34 -20.02
CA THR A 117 -6.32 -2.67 -19.94
C THR A 117 -7.71 -2.74 -20.58
N LEU A 118 -8.52 -1.67 -20.49
CA LEU A 118 -9.78 -1.58 -21.22
C LEU A 118 -9.56 -1.48 -22.73
N PHE A 119 -8.59 -0.67 -23.18
CA PHE A 119 -8.28 -0.54 -24.60
C PHE A 119 -7.82 -1.88 -25.20
N GLU A 120 -6.94 -2.60 -24.51
CA GLU A 120 -6.52 -3.94 -24.91
C GLU A 120 -7.70 -4.91 -25.01
N PHE A 121 -8.63 -4.86 -24.04
CA PHE A 121 -9.83 -5.69 -24.04
C PHE A 121 -10.72 -5.43 -25.26
N PHE A 122 -10.96 -4.17 -25.60
CA PHE A 122 -11.78 -3.81 -26.76
C PHE A 122 -11.10 -4.08 -28.11
N ARG A 123 -9.77 -4.19 -28.15
CA ARG A 123 -9.02 -4.49 -29.37
C ARG A 123 -9.03 -5.98 -29.74
N GLN A 124 -9.53 -6.86 -28.88
CA GLN A 124 -9.52 -8.29 -29.15
C GLN A 124 -10.62 -8.71 -30.12
N ASP A 125 -10.26 -9.54 -31.10
CA ASP A 125 -11.18 -10.05 -32.13
C ASP A 125 -12.14 -11.12 -31.60
N GLU A 126 -11.81 -11.79 -30.48
CA GLU A 126 -12.68 -12.76 -29.80
C GLU A 126 -13.11 -12.26 -28.42
N LEU A 127 -14.41 -12.00 -28.28
CA LEU A 127 -15.02 -11.61 -27.01
C LEU A 127 -15.03 -12.81 -26.04
N PHE A 128 -14.29 -12.68 -24.94
CA PHE A 128 -14.39 -13.47 -23.69
C PHE A 128 -13.78 -14.88 -23.60
N ILE A 129 -13.20 -15.48 -24.66
CA ILE A 129 -12.83 -16.91 -24.57
C ILE A 129 -11.48 -17.17 -23.88
N ASP A 130 -10.54 -16.21 -23.83
CA ASP A 130 -9.23 -16.48 -23.19
C ASP A 130 -8.50 -15.24 -22.61
N PHE A 131 -9.23 -14.20 -22.21
CA PHE A 131 -8.57 -12.98 -21.73
C PHE A 131 -8.08 -13.11 -20.29
N ASN A 132 -6.85 -13.62 -20.12
CA ASN A 132 -6.14 -13.64 -18.84
C ASN A 132 -5.98 -12.21 -18.24
N ASN A 133 -5.97 -11.18 -19.11
CA ASN A 133 -5.89 -9.77 -18.72
C ASN A 133 -7.21 -9.19 -18.15
N SER A 134 -8.34 -9.90 -18.24
CA SER A 134 -9.63 -9.45 -17.67
C SER A 134 -9.56 -9.26 -16.15
N LYS A 135 -8.73 -10.05 -15.47
CA LYS A 135 -8.47 -9.95 -14.02
C LYS A 135 -7.81 -8.62 -13.65
N TRP A 136 -6.96 -8.08 -14.54
CA TRP A 136 -6.27 -6.81 -14.32
C TRP A 136 -7.22 -5.60 -14.41
N ILE A 137 -8.27 -5.68 -15.25
CA ILE A 137 -9.31 -4.65 -15.33
C ILE A 137 -9.98 -4.48 -13.95
N ILE A 138 -10.38 -5.59 -13.33
CA ILE A 138 -11.02 -5.59 -12.01
C ILE A 138 -10.03 -5.05 -10.95
N ALA A 139 -8.77 -5.46 -11.01
CA ALA A 139 -7.75 -5.01 -10.06
C ALA A 139 -7.50 -3.49 -10.15
N TYR A 140 -7.31 -2.94 -11.35
CA TYR A 140 -7.10 -1.51 -11.53
C TYR A 140 -8.36 -0.69 -11.21
N PHE A 141 -9.55 -1.22 -11.50
CA PHE A 141 -10.82 -0.58 -11.13
C PHE A 141 -10.99 -0.49 -9.62
N LEU A 142 -10.72 -1.58 -8.90
CA LEU A 142 -10.76 -1.60 -7.45
C LEU A 142 -9.72 -0.64 -6.86
N LYS A 143 -8.50 -0.65 -7.40
CA LYS A 143 -7.41 0.25 -6.98
C LYS A 143 -7.76 1.73 -7.18
N ALA A 144 -8.36 2.08 -8.32
CA ALA A 144 -8.84 3.43 -8.60
C ALA A 144 -9.96 3.82 -7.61
N THR A 145 -10.92 2.94 -7.39
CA THR A 145 -12.04 3.18 -6.45
C THR A 145 -11.52 3.41 -5.02
N ILE A 146 -10.60 2.58 -4.54
CA ILE A 146 -10.00 2.72 -3.20
C ILE A 146 -9.18 4.01 -3.11
N GLY A 147 -8.37 4.33 -4.12
CA GLY A 147 -7.61 5.59 -4.17
C GLY A 147 -8.53 6.81 -4.12
N PHE A 148 -9.61 6.80 -4.88
CA PHE A 148 -10.62 7.86 -4.88
C PHE A 148 -11.31 7.99 -3.52
N LEU A 149 -11.71 6.88 -2.90
CA LEU A 149 -12.34 6.88 -1.58
C LEU A 149 -11.41 7.44 -0.50
N LEU A 150 -10.12 7.09 -0.52
CA LEU A 150 -9.12 7.62 0.40
C LEU A 150 -8.90 9.12 0.20
N PHE A 151 -8.85 9.58 -1.05
CA PHE A 151 -8.73 11.00 -1.38
C PHE A 151 -9.96 11.80 -0.90
N SER A 152 -11.17 11.34 -1.24
CA SER A 152 -12.41 12.05 -0.93
C SER A 152 -12.79 11.97 0.55
N ASN A 153 -12.49 10.87 1.24
CA ASN A 153 -12.87 10.63 2.64
C ASN A 153 -11.67 10.63 3.59
N SER A 154 -10.60 11.36 3.24
CA SER A 154 -9.35 11.38 3.99
C SER A 154 -9.54 11.69 5.48
N LYS A 155 -10.49 12.57 5.83
CA LYS A 155 -10.82 12.94 7.22
C LYS A 155 -11.38 11.76 8.03
N ALA A 156 -12.23 10.94 7.41
CA ALA A 156 -12.82 9.77 8.06
C ALA A 156 -11.76 8.69 8.32
N VAL A 157 -10.91 8.44 7.32
CA VAL A 157 -9.79 7.48 7.41
C VAL A 157 -8.78 7.92 8.47
N THR A 158 -8.45 9.21 8.51
CA THR A 158 -7.57 9.80 9.54
C THR A 158 -8.11 9.51 10.94
N LYS A 159 -9.42 9.68 11.15
CA LYS A 159 -10.04 9.44 12.47
C LYS A 159 -9.89 7.99 12.92
N ILE A 160 -10.05 7.03 12.01
CA ILE A 160 -9.88 5.59 12.30
C ILE A 160 -8.42 5.28 12.64
N ILE A 161 -7.49 5.78 11.83
CA ILE A 161 -6.05 5.51 11.99
C ILE A 161 -5.49 6.20 13.25
N PHE A 162 -5.98 7.39 13.59
CA PHE A 162 -5.56 8.16 14.76
C PHE A 162 -6.17 7.60 16.06
N LYS A 163 -7.43 7.16 16.07
CA LYS A 163 -8.03 6.47 17.23
C LYS A 163 -7.23 5.23 17.62
N ASN A 164 -6.79 4.45 16.64
CA ASN A 164 -5.90 3.30 16.84
C ASN A 164 -4.46 3.70 17.20
N ALA A 165 -4.12 4.99 17.29
CA ALA A 165 -2.82 5.45 17.79
C ALA A 165 -2.86 5.65 19.30
N ASP A 166 -3.94 6.26 19.79
CA ASP A 166 -4.16 6.55 21.21
C ASP A 166 -4.45 5.26 22.01
N GLU A 167 -5.20 4.30 21.45
CA GLU A 167 -5.45 2.98 22.10
C GLU A 167 -4.20 2.08 22.24
N ILE A 168 -3.05 2.46 21.68
CA ILE A 168 -1.77 1.72 21.84
C ILE A 168 -0.89 2.36 22.94
N GLU A 169 -1.30 3.50 23.49
CA GLU A 169 -0.63 4.16 24.63
C GLU A 169 -1.16 3.73 26.01
N ASP A 170 -2.21 2.89 26.07
CA ASP A 170 -2.74 2.28 27.31
C ASP A 170 -2.27 0.82 27.52
#